data_AF-A0A924KNH0-F1
#
_entry.id   AF-A0A924KNH0-F1
#
_cell.length_a   1.000
_cell.length_b   1.000
_cell.length_c   1.000
_cell.angle_alpha   90.00
_cell.angle_beta   90.00
_cell.angle_gamma   90.00
#
_symmetry.space_group_name_H-M   'P 1'
#
loop_
_entity.id
_entity.type
_entity.pdbx_description
1 polymer ?
#
loop_
_entity_poly.entity_id
_entity_poly.type
_entity_poly.pdbx_seq_one_letter_code
_entity_poly.pdbx_strand_id
1 'polypeptide(L)'
;MSDHATPPLPALPVPATPFALKQPGLQSLSKSFEPVALEAYWGPEWEKPGYGVAGYRGTCAPDASAAPQGKKFCIQLPPPNVTGPLHKGHRV
;
A
#
# COMPACT_ATOMS: atom_id res chain seq x y z
N MET A 1 -54.47 -25.46 -25.15
CA MET A 1 -53.39 -24.56 -24.74
C MET A 1 -52.68 -25.26 -23.61
N SER A 2 -51.65 -26.04 -23.95
CA SER A 2 -50.95 -26.90 -23.00
C SER A 2 -49.87 -26.09 -22.32
N ASP A 3 -50.06 -25.76 -21.05
CA ASP A 3 -49.05 -25.09 -20.23
C ASP A 3 -47.89 -26.05 -19.93
N HIS A 4 -46.74 -25.77 -20.53
CA HIS A 4 -45.50 -26.51 -20.36
C HIS A 4 -44.71 -25.85 -19.22
N ALA A 5 -44.97 -26.24 -17.97
CA ALA A 5 -44.18 -25.77 -16.83
C ALA A 5 -42.85 -26.53 -16.76
N THR A 6 -41.75 -25.84 -17.05
CA THR A 6 -40.39 -26.35 -16.88
C THR A 6 -40.08 -26.54 -15.38
N PRO A 7 -39.62 -27.72 -14.93
CA PRO A 7 -39.22 -27.91 -13.54
C PRO A 7 -37.90 -27.19 -13.23
N PRO A 8 -37.70 -26.67 -12.01
CA PRO A 8 -36.44 -26.05 -11.62
C PRO A 8 -35.31 -27.08 -11.56
N LEU A 9 -34.12 -26.69 -12.05
CA LEU A 9 -32.92 -27.52 -11.96
C LEU A 9 -32.53 -27.76 -10.49
N PRO A 10 -32.02 -28.95 -10.13
CA PRO A 10 -31.53 -29.21 -8.78
C PRO A 10 -30.26 -28.40 -8.52
N ALA A 11 -30.21 -27.71 -7.38
CA ALA A 11 -29.01 -27.01 -6.93
C ALA A 11 -27.91 -28.02 -6.58
N LEU A 12 -26.76 -27.93 -7.24
CA LEU A 12 -25.60 -28.74 -6.90
C LEU A 12 -25.02 -28.27 -5.54
N PRO A 13 -24.59 -29.18 -4.65
CA PRO A 13 -23.92 -28.81 -3.41
C PRO A 13 -22.57 -28.18 -3.72
N VAL A 14 -22.36 -26.94 -3.28
CA VAL A 14 -21.05 -26.28 -3.33
C VAL A 14 -20.14 -26.98 -2.33
N PRO A 15 -18.98 -27.55 -2.74
CA PRO A 15 -18.06 -28.15 -1.79
C PRO A 15 -17.46 -27.05 -0.90
N ALA A 16 -17.76 -27.09 0.39
CA ALA A 16 -17.05 -26.30 1.39
C ALA A 16 -15.56 -26.69 1.33
N THR A 17 -14.70 -25.73 0.99
CA THR A 17 -13.27 -25.94 0.81
C THR A 17 -12.63 -26.28 2.17
N PRO A 18 -12.07 -27.48 2.41
CA PRO A 18 -11.54 -27.85 3.72
C PRO A 18 -10.06 -27.50 3.93
N PHE A 19 -9.40 -26.84 2.98
CA PHE A 19 -7.97 -26.52 3.07
C PHE A 19 -7.74 -25.06 3.42
N ALA A 20 -7.96 -24.71 4.68
CA ALA A 20 -7.36 -23.50 5.24
C ALA A 20 -5.83 -23.73 5.34
N LEU A 21 -5.05 -22.96 4.59
CA LEU A 21 -3.59 -22.99 4.68
C LEU A 21 -3.17 -22.63 6.11
N LYS A 22 -2.32 -23.46 6.75
CA LYS A 22 -1.78 -23.16 8.08
C LYS A 22 -0.81 -21.97 7.96
N GLN A 23 -1.29 -20.77 8.30
CA GLN A 23 -0.52 -19.53 8.31
C GLN A 23 -0.38 -19.01 9.76
N PRO A 24 0.47 -19.63 10.59
CA PRO A 24 0.57 -19.28 12.02
C PRO A 24 0.94 -17.81 12.25
N GLY A 25 1.79 -17.23 11.40
CA GLY A 25 2.15 -15.81 11.48
C GLY A 25 1.00 -14.85 11.18
N LEU A 26 0.03 -15.26 10.35
CA LEU A 26 -1.19 -14.47 10.11
C LEU A 26 -2.15 -14.58 11.31
N GLN A 27 -2.24 -15.77 11.91
CA GLN A 27 -3.10 -16.05 13.06
C GLN A 27 -2.63 -15.35 14.35
N SER A 28 -1.35 -14.96 14.44
CA SER A 28 -0.80 -14.23 15.57
C SER A 28 -0.89 -12.71 15.45
N LEU A 29 -1.37 -12.17 14.31
CA LEU A 29 -1.55 -10.73 14.15
C LEU A 29 -2.79 -10.25 14.93
N SER A 30 -2.74 -8.98 15.36
CA SER A 30 -3.92 -8.32 15.92
C SER A 30 -5.04 -8.26 14.89
N LYS A 31 -6.28 -8.47 15.34
CA LYS A 31 -7.47 -8.29 14.48
C LYS A 31 -7.75 -6.83 14.16
N SER A 32 -7.29 -5.92 15.03
CA SER A 32 -7.41 -4.48 14.86
C SER A 32 -6.17 -3.90 14.19
N PHE A 33 -6.39 -2.92 13.33
CA PHE A 33 -5.35 -2.09 12.72
C PHE A 33 -5.26 -0.77 13.49
N GLU A 34 -4.08 -0.46 14.03
CA GLU A 34 -3.81 0.72 14.86
C GLU A 34 -2.87 1.69 14.12
N PRO A 35 -3.38 2.52 13.18
CA PRO A 35 -2.54 3.34 12.30
C PRO A 35 -1.68 4.35 13.06
N VAL A 36 -2.22 4.98 14.11
CA VAL A 36 -1.52 6.02 14.88
C VAL A 36 -0.25 5.48 15.54
N ALA A 37 -0.32 4.29 16.15
CA ALA A 37 0.83 3.68 16.80
C ALA A 37 1.91 3.27 15.78
N LEU A 38 1.49 2.76 14.62
CA LEU A 38 2.39 2.38 13.54
C LEU A 38 3.09 3.60 12.92
N GLU A 39 2.34 4.65 12.59
CA GLU A 39 2.88 5.87 12.01
C GLU A 39 3.86 6.57 12.98
N ALA A 40 3.51 6.63 14.27
CA ALA A 40 4.37 7.20 15.30
C ALA A 40 5.68 6.43 15.50
N TYR A 41 5.66 5.10 15.28
CA TYR A 41 6.86 4.28 15.34
C TYR A 41 7.72 4.43 14.08
N TRP A 42 7.13 4.26 12.89
CA TRP A 42 7.89 4.16 11.64
C TRP A 42 8.44 5.47 11.12
N GLY A 43 7.77 6.61 11.36
CA GLY A 43 8.28 7.92 10.95
C GLY A 43 9.71 8.17 11.43
N PRO A 44 9.96 8.15 12.75
CA PRO A 44 11.31 8.28 13.31
C PRO A 44 12.27 7.18 12.85
N GLU A 45 11.82 5.91 12.74
CA GLU A 45 12.70 4.83 12.28
C GLU A 45 13.19 5.02 10.84
N TRP A 46 12.42 5.67 9.97
CA TRP A 46 12.85 5.99 8.60
C TRP A 46 13.76 7.23 8.54
N GLU A 47 13.57 8.19 9.43
CA GLU A 47 14.39 9.39 9.53
C GLU A 47 15.80 9.08 10.05
N LYS A 48 15.94 8.17 11.03
CA LYS A 48 17.25 7.78 11.61
C LYS A 48 18.33 7.41 10.57
N PRO A 49 18.07 6.48 9.62
CA PRO A 49 19.03 6.15 8.57
C PRO A 49 18.97 7.13 7.38
N GLY A 50 18.07 8.13 7.41
CA GLY A 50 17.95 9.13 6.36
C GLY A 50 17.33 8.60 5.06
N TYR A 51 16.36 7.68 5.11
CA TYR A 51 15.78 7.10 3.88
C TYR A 51 15.11 8.14 2.95
N GLY A 52 14.66 9.27 3.49
CA GLY A 52 14.08 10.37 2.71
C GLY A 52 15.10 11.35 2.12
N VAL A 53 16.40 11.18 2.42
CA VAL A 53 17.44 12.11 1.95
C VAL A 53 17.70 11.89 0.46
N ALA A 54 17.56 12.95 -0.33
CA ALA A 54 17.80 12.92 -1.77
C ALA A 54 19.31 12.84 -2.11
N GLY A 55 19.61 12.66 -3.39
CA GLY A 55 20.97 12.45 -3.89
C GLY A 55 21.31 10.97 -4.06
N TYR A 56 22.47 10.70 -4.64
CA TYR A 56 22.90 9.33 -4.90
C TYR A 56 23.10 8.59 -3.58
N ARG A 57 22.28 7.57 -3.32
CA ARG A 57 22.33 6.76 -2.09
C ARG A 57 22.26 7.59 -0.80
N GLY A 58 21.47 8.67 -0.78
CA GLY A 58 21.26 9.48 0.42
C GLY A 58 22.39 10.45 0.76
N THR A 59 23.25 10.79 -0.20
CA THR A 59 24.45 11.63 0.02
C THR A 59 24.21 13.14 -0.11
N CYS A 60 22.98 13.59 -0.42
CA CYS A 60 22.68 14.97 -0.84
C CYS A 60 23.43 15.45 -2.10
N ALA A 61 24.19 14.59 -2.78
CA ALA A 61 24.97 14.93 -3.96
C ALA A 61 24.51 14.10 -5.18
N PRO A 62 24.56 14.67 -6.40
CA PRO A 62 24.32 13.89 -7.61
C PRO A 62 25.51 12.98 -7.92
N ASP A 63 25.24 11.84 -8.55
CA ASP A 63 26.26 11.03 -9.22
C ASP A 63 26.14 11.22 -10.74
N ALA A 64 27.17 11.77 -11.36
CA ALA A 64 27.22 12.01 -12.79
C ALA A 64 27.10 10.70 -13.61
N SER A 65 27.51 9.56 -13.03
CA SER A 65 27.42 8.24 -13.67
C SER A 65 26.01 7.64 -13.63
N ALA A 66 25.14 8.11 -12.74
CA ALA A 66 23.77 7.60 -12.61
C ALA A 66 22.90 7.99 -13.81
N ALA A 67 23.16 9.14 -14.43
CA ALA A 67 22.41 9.64 -15.57
C ALA A 67 22.56 8.76 -16.83
N PRO A 68 23.79 8.42 -17.30
CA PRO A 68 23.98 7.47 -18.40
C PRO A 68 23.42 6.06 -18.13
N GLN A 69 23.35 5.65 -16.86
CA GLN A 69 22.84 4.34 -16.46
C GLN A 69 21.31 4.27 -16.30
N GLY A 70 20.59 5.37 -16.53
CA GLY A 70 19.13 5.43 -16.33
C GLY A 70 18.70 5.32 -14.86
N LYS A 71 19.59 5.59 -13.90
CA LYS A 71 19.36 5.46 -12.45
C LYS A 71 19.04 6.79 -11.76
N LYS A 72 18.67 7.81 -12.54
CA LYS A 72 18.18 9.09 -12.02
C LYS A 72 16.67 9.18 -12.18
N PHE A 73 15.99 9.67 -11.17
CA PHE A 73 14.58 10.06 -11.24
C PHE A 73 14.36 11.30 -10.38
N CYS A 74 13.29 12.02 -10.66
CA CYS A 74 12.84 13.15 -9.86
C CYS A 74 11.31 13.08 -9.79
N ILE A 75 10.76 13.32 -8.61
CA ILE A 75 9.32 13.47 -8.40
C ILE A 75 9.12 14.90 -7.91
N GLN A 76 8.53 15.76 -8.74
CA GLN A 76 8.21 17.13 -8.35
C GLN A 76 6.83 17.18 -7.73
N LEU A 77 6.76 17.61 -6.47
CA LEU A 77 5.51 18.01 -5.85
C LEU A 77 5.40 19.54 -5.93
N PRO A 78 4.28 20.12 -6.42
CA PRO A 78 4.13 21.56 -6.44
C PRO A 78 4.20 22.12 -5.01
N PRO A 79 4.95 23.21 -4.76
CA PRO A 79 5.00 23.81 -3.43
C PRO A 79 3.60 24.19 -2.94
N PRO A 80 3.24 23.88 -1.67
CA PRO A 80 1.95 24.29 -1.13
C PRO A 80 1.90 25.81 -0.91
N ASN A 81 0.75 26.42 -1.13
CA ASN A 81 0.51 27.80 -0.70
C ASN A 81 0.37 27.85 0.83
N VAL A 82 1.05 28.79 1.48
CA VAL A 82 1.03 28.93 2.95
C VAL A 82 -0.14 29.81 3.38
N THR A 83 -1.36 29.30 3.27
CA THR A 83 -2.61 30.03 3.59
C THR A 83 -3.42 29.41 4.74
N GLY A 84 -2.91 28.35 5.37
CA GLY A 84 -3.56 27.64 6.47
C GLY A 84 -3.10 26.17 6.53
N PRO A 85 -3.79 25.32 7.32
CA PRO A 85 -3.51 23.89 7.36
C PRO A 85 -3.69 23.22 6.00
N LEU A 86 -2.89 22.18 5.74
CA LEU A 86 -3.02 21.39 4.51
C LEU A 86 -4.39 20.71 4.45
N HIS A 87 -5.14 20.96 3.38
CA HIS A 87 -6.40 20.26 3.11
C HIS A 87 -6.17 18.88 2.46
N LYS A 88 -7.19 18.00 2.48
CA LYS A 88 -7.12 16.64 1.91
C LYS A 88 -6.59 16.59 0.47
N GLY A 89 -6.89 17.60 -0.36
CA GLY A 89 -6.35 17.76 -1.72
C GLY A 89 -4.82 17.83 -1.86
N HIS A 90 -4.05 18.03 -0.77
CA HIS A 90 -2.58 18.00 -0.80
C HIS A 90 -1.99 16.59 -0.71
N ARG A 91 -2.80 15.58 -0.38
CA ARG A 91 -2.36 14.19 -0.14
C ARG A 91 -2.88 13.22 -1.21
N VAL A 92 -3.27 13.76 -2.38
CA VAL A 92 -3.86 13.02 -3.51
C VAL A 92 -2.84 12.84 -4.61
#